data_AF-A0A1I8CGZ1-F1
#
_entry.id   AF-A0A1I8CGZ1-F1
#
_cell.length_a   1.000
_cell.length_b   1.000
_cell.length_c   1.000
_cell.angle_alpha   90.00
_cell.angle_beta   90.00
_cell.angle_gamma   90.00
#
_symmetry.space_group_name_H-M   'P 1'
#
loop_
_entity.id
_entity.type
_entity.pdbx_description
1 polymer ?
#
loop_
_entity_poly.entity_id
_entity_poly.type
_entity_poly.pdbx_seq_one_letter_code
_entity_poly.pdbx_strand_id
1 'polypeptide(L)'
;MFVSRFFNLTRSYSSIKLNQKDLKIRLSTYKDSESINTLIYKDFLQNEPIVNTLHMDSTSVVPLFKDLLTSPFAKDYSVVCVNEKEKVIGCIITSLVTELPQYAHLVNIHKPDDCNSIVDKNRQTLLDMLLLAKQGLDKFKPKGTKAVLRFELAAVPPRYGGNGICKRMICEGLPLIIEKIPEIKFSIAEATNTYSLHALTSSGYCLGPKILFSDHGVEKSENGTDFIGGCYKIFN
;
A
#
# COMPACT_ATOMS: atom_id res chain seq x y z
N MET A 1 -37.97 19.49 11.66
CA MET A 1 -36.68 20.09 11.24
C MET A 1 -35.68 19.79 12.35
N PHE A 2 -35.03 18.62 12.30
CA PHE A 2 -34.07 18.18 13.31
C PHE A 2 -32.66 18.55 12.84
N VAL A 3 -32.02 19.46 13.54
CA VAL A 3 -30.63 19.85 13.32
C VAL A 3 -29.76 18.75 13.92
N SER A 4 -29.27 17.83 13.09
CA SER A 4 -28.22 16.89 13.50
C SER A 4 -26.91 17.65 13.63
N ARG A 5 -26.47 17.83 14.88
CA ARG A 5 -25.08 18.20 15.18
C ARG A 5 -24.19 17.04 14.71
N PHE A 6 -23.62 17.16 13.53
CA PHE A 6 -22.47 16.35 13.11
C PHE A 6 -21.31 16.69 14.06
N PHE A 7 -21.06 15.79 15.02
CA PHE A 7 -19.80 15.75 15.72
C PHE A 7 -18.73 15.34 14.70
N ASN A 8 -18.00 16.33 14.17
CA ASN A 8 -16.67 16.11 13.61
C ASN A 8 -15.77 15.59 14.74
N LEU A 9 -15.82 14.29 14.98
CA LEU A 9 -14.81 13.58 15.76
C LEU A 9 -13.56 13.45 14.87
N THR A 10 -12.85 14.56 14.70
CA THR A 10 -11.42 14.48 14.39
C THR A 10 -10.78 13.84 15.61
N ARG A 11 -10.65 12.50 15.61
CA ARG A 11 -9.85 11.78 16.60
C ARG A 11 -8.41 12.27 16.44
N SER A 12 -8.07 13.29 17.21
CA SER A 12 -6.69 13.72 17.46
C SER A 12 -5.99 12.59 18.21
N TYR A 13 -5.49 11.59 17.48
CA TYR A 13 -4.51 10.68 18.03
C TYR A 13 -3.26 11.52 18.31
N SER A 14 -2.95 11.75 19.59
CA SER A 14 -1.65 12.25 19.98
C SER A 14 -0.61 11.24 19.51
N SER A 15 0.18 11.62 18.50
CA SER A 15 1.20 10.74 17.97
C SER A 15 2.29 10.54 19.03
N ILE A 16 2.64 9.29 19.26
CA ILE A 16 3.76 8.93 20.12
C ILE A 16 5.03 9.24 19.33
N LYS A 17 5.86 10.17 19.83
CA LYS A 17 7.20 10.38 19.27
C LYS A 17 8.07 9.17 19.59
N LEU A 18 8.57 8.53 18.54
CA LEU A 18 9.46 7.38 18.66
C LEU A 18 10.92 7.82 18.57
N ASN A 19 11.77 7.21 19.37
CA ASN A 19 13.21 7.36 19.22
C ASN A 19 13.67 6.58 17.97
N GLN A 20 14.18 7.32 16.99
CA GLN A 20 14.50 6.77 15.67
C GLN A 20 15.61 5.70 15.70
N LYS A 21 16.49 5.75 16.71
CA LYS A 21 17.58 4.77 16.89
C LYS A 21 17.07 3.39 17.30
N ASP A 22 15.88 3.32 17.88
CA ASP A 22 15.27 2.08 18.38
C ASP A 22 14.40 1.41 17.30
N LEU A 23 14.36 2.00 16.10
CA LEU A 23 13.58 1.53 14.97
C LEU A 23 14.50 0.95 13.90
N LYS A 24 14.20 -0.28 13.50
CA LYS A 24 14.93 -1.00 12.45
C LYS A 24 14.03 -1.24 11.25
N ILE A 25 14.53 -0.89 10.06
CA ILE A 25 13.92 -1.25 8.78
C ILE A 25 14.59 -2.52 8.27
N ARG A 26 13.79 -3.51 7.88
CA ARG A 26 14.28 -4.76 7.27
C ARG A 26 13.22 -5.37 6.37
N LEU A 27 13.61 -6.37 5.58
CA LEU A 27 12.65 -7.24 4.93
C LEU A 27 11.88 -8.08 5.96
N SER A 28 10.65 -8.42 5.63
CA SER A 28 9.82 -9.33 6.41
C SER A 28 10.41 -10.74 6.40
N THR A 29 9.99 -11.50 7.41
CA THR A 29 10.27 -12.91 7.56
C THR A 29 8.97 -13.63 7.87
N TYR A 30 8.98 -14.96 7.77
CA TYR A 30 7.80 -15.77 8.13
C TYR A 30 7.26 -15.47 9.54
N LYS A 31 8.13 -15.10 10.50
CA LYS A 31 7.76 -14.75 11.88
C LYS A 31 6.92 -13.48 11.99
N ASP A 32 7.02 -12.58 11.00
CA ASP A 32 6.30 -11.30 11.02
C ASP A 32 4.84 -11.43 10.56
N SER A 33 4.46 -12.56 9.94
CA SER A 33 3.16 -12.75 9.28
C SER A 33 1.97 -12.42 10.17
N GLU A 34 1.97 -12.87 11.42
CA GLU A 34 0.87 -12.60 12.36
C GLU A 34 0.79 -11.11 12.72
N SER A 35 1.93 -10.46 12.94
CA SER A 35 1.98 -9.03 13.26
C SER A 35 1.57 -8.17 12.06
N ILE A 36 1.99 -8.55 10.85
CA ILE A 36 1.57 -7.90 9.59
C ILE A 36 0.06 -8.05 9.39
N ASN A 37 -0.48 -9.26 9.53
CA ASN A 37 -1.91 -9.51 9.42
C ASN A 37 -2.69 -8.68 10.44
N THR A 38 -2.23 -8.65 11.70
CA THR A 38 -2.86 -7.84 12.75
C THR A 38 -2.86 -6.36 12.37
N LEU A 39 -1.75 -5.84 11.86
CA LEU A 39 -1.62 -4.45 11.48
C LEU A 39 -2.55 -4.11 10.29
N ILE A 40 -2.66 -4.99 9.29
CA ILE A 40 -3.54 -4.76 8.14
C ILE A 40 -5.01 -4.86 8.55
N TYR A 41 -5.41 -5.93 9.22
CA TYR A 41 -6.82 -6.21 9.53
C TYR A 41 -7.37 -5.37 10.68
N LYS A 42 -6.55 -5.00 11.67
CA LYS A 42 -7.01 -4.20 12.82
C LYS A 42 -6.74 -2.72 12.66
N ASP A 43 -5.63 -2.32 12.04
CA ASP A 43 -5.27 -0.91 11.95
C ASP A 43 -5.55 -0.35 10.54
N PHE A 44 -5.02 -0.93 9.47
CA PHE A 44 -5.16 -0.35 8.13
C PHE A 44 -6.62 -0.29 7.64
N LEU A 45 -7.31 -1.44 7.62
CA LEU A 45 -8.67 -1.52 7.07
C LEU A 45 -9.69 -0.60 7.75
N GLN A 46 -9.48 -0.27 9.04
CA GLN A 46 -10.37 0.59 9.80
C GLN A 46 -10.10 2.09 9.59
N ASN A 47 -8.94 2.43 9.04
CA ASN A 47 -8.46 3.81 8.96
C ASN A 47 -8.10 4.22 7.52
N GLU A 48 -8.35 3.38 6.53
CA GLU A 48 -8.08 3.69 5.13
C GLU A 48 -9.16 4.69 4.63
N PRO A 49 -8.77 5.91 4.20
CA PRO A 49 -9.74 6.98 3.94
C PRO A 49 -10.74 6.71 2.82
N ILE A 50 -10.33 6.03 1.74
CA ILE A 50 -11.24 5.73 0.62
C ILE A 50 -12.17 4.56 0.95
N VAL A 51 -11.71 3.56 1.71
CA VAL A 51 -12.55 2.47 2.25
C VAL A 51 -13.66 3.04 3.13
N ASN A 52 -13.31 3.97 4.03
CA ASN A 52 -14.27 4.62 4.92
C ASN A 52 -15.31 5.45 4.15
N THR A 53 -14.87 6.23 3.16
CA THR A 53 -15.75 7.04 2.29
C THR A 53 -16.68 6.17 1.44
N LEU A 54 -16.19 5.03 0.96
CA LEU A 54 -16.97 4.07 0.20
C LEU A 54 -17.86 3.18 1.09
N HIS A 55 -17.84 3.37 2.41
CA HIS A 55 -18.57 2.57 3.39
C HIS A 55 -18.37 1.06 3.18
N MET A 56 -17.15 0.67 2.79
CA MET A 56 -16.81 -0.72 2.54
C MET A 56 -16.67 -1.46 3.87
N ASP A 57 -17.31 -2.63 3.98
CA ASP A 57 -17.12 -3.49 5.14
C ASP A 57 -15.73 -4.13 5.09
N SER A 58 -15.03 -4.11 6.21
CA SER A 58 -13.80 -4.86 6.45
C SER A 58 -13.84 -6.29 5.90
N THR A 59 -14.98 -6.99 6.00
CA THR A 59 -15.13 -8.36 5.49
C THR A 59 -15.04 -8.47 3.97
N SER A 60 -15.40 -7.41 3.22
CA SER A 60 -15.29 -7.39 1.74
C SER A 60 -13.87 -7.06 1.27
N VAL A 61 -13.06 -6.42 2.12
CA VAL A 61 -11.68 -6.02 1.81
C VAL A 61 -10.66 -7.07 2.25
N VAL A 62 -10.96 -7.84 3.31
CA VAL A 62 -10.06 -8.89 3.82
C VAL A 62 -9.59 -9.89 2.74
N PRO A 63 -10.46 -10.42 1.86
CA PRO A 63 -10.05 -11.33 0.81
C PRO A 63 -8.99 -10.75 -0.14
N LEU A 64 -9.06 -9.44 -0.45
CA LEU A 64 -8.10 -8.77 -1.33
C LEU A 64 -6.67 -8.86 -0.80
N PHE A 65 -6.52 -8.76 0.53
CA PHE A 65 -5.20 -8.80 1.17
C PHE A 65 -4.71 -10.22 1.44
N LYS A 66 -5.61 -11.20 1.59
CA LYS A 66 -5.22 -12.58 1.86
C LYS A 66 -4.36 -13.17 0.74
N ASP A 67 -4.74 -12.96 -0.52
CA ASP A 67 -4.01 -13.49 -1.67
C ASP A 67 -2.66 -12.80 -1.86
N LEU A 68 -2.62 -11.49 -1.59
CA LEU A 68 -1.38 -10.72 -1.60
C LEU A 68 -0.39 -11.22 -0.54
N LEU A 69 -0.86 -11.39 0.70
CA LEU A 69 -0.03 -11.77 1.86
C LEU A 69 0.38 -13.25 1.84
N THR A 70 -0.31 -14.09 1.09
CA THR A 70 0.06 -15.50 0.92
C THR A 70 1.14 -15.70 -0.15
N SER A 71 1.39 -14.72 -1.01
CA SER A 71 2.37 -14.83 -2.09
C SER A 71 3.78 -15.09 -1.54
N PRO A 72 4.58 -15.96 -2.20
CA PRO A 72 5.97 -16.21 -1.78
C PRO A 72 6.78 -14.92 -1.76
N PHE A 73 6.60 -14.06 -2.77
CA PHE A 73 7.29 -12.76 -2.81
C PHE A 73 6.94 -11.88 -1.61
N ALA A 74 5.65 -11.67 -1.29
CA ALA A 74 5.27 -10.77 -0.20
C ALA A 74 5.79 -11.25 1.17
N LYS A 75 5.94 -12.56 1.40
CA LYS A 75 6.43 -13.09 2.67
C LYS A 75 7.88 -12.70 2.96
N ASP A 76 8.72 -12.70 1.93
CA ASP A 76 10.17 -12.53 2.09
C ASP A 76 10.69 -11.16 1.58
N TYR A 77 9.89 -10.45 0.79
CA TYR A 77 10.26 -9.19 0.16
C TYR A 77 9.38 -8.00 0.54
N SER A 78 8.41 -8.16 1.44
CA SER A 78 7.77 -6.99 2.07
C SER A 78 8.75 -6.28 3.00
N VAL A 79 8.55 -4.99 3.25
CA VAL A 79 9.38 -4.20 4.17
C VAL A 79 8.64 -4.02 5.47
N VAL A 80 9.32 -4.20 6.60
CA VAL A 80 8.78 -3.93 7.93
C VAL A 80 9.65 -2.93 8.69
N CYS A 81 8.98 -2.12 9.51
CA CYS A 81 9.60 -1.35 10.58
C CYS A 81 9.33 -2.09 11.89
N VAL A 82 10.38 -2.45 12.62
CA VAL A 82 10.29 -3.07 13.95
C VAL A 82 10.86 -2.15 15.02
N ASN A 83 10.36 -2.29 16.25
CA ASN A 83 10.94 -1.64 17.42
C ASN A 83 12.05 -2.50 18.06
N GLU A 84 12.64 -2.01 19.15
CA GLU A 84 13.66 -2.70 19.96
C GLU A 84 13.29 -4.12 20.42
N LYS A 85 11.98 -4.44 20.48
CA LYS A 85 11.46 -5.77 20.87
C LYS A 85 11.16 -6.66 19.66
N GLU A 86 11.65 -6.30 18.48
CA GLU A 86 11.36 -6.95 17.19
C GLU A 86 9.85 -7.00 16.84
N LYS A 87 9.03 -6.12 17.45
CA LYS A 87 7.61 -6.02 17.12
C LYS A 87 7.42 -5.16 15.89
N VAL A 88 6.69 -5.66 14.89
CA VAL A 88 6.29 -4.88 13.71
C VAL A 88 5.37 -3.72 14.11
N ILE A 89 5.78 -2.51 13.74
CA ILE A 89 5.03 -1.26 13.97
C ILE A 89 4.68 -0.53 12.66
N GLY A 90 5.08 -1.08 11.51
CA GLY A 90 4.70 -0.61 10.20
C GLY A 90 5.13 -1.62 9.14
N CYS A 91 4.40 -1.68 8.02
CA CYS A 91 4.78 -2.52 6.89
C CYS A 91 4.49 -1.84 5.54
N ILE A 92 5.25 -2.25 4.53
CA ILE A 92 4.96 -2.09 3.11
C ILE A 92 4.86 -3.49 2.53
N ILE A 93 3.71 -3.81 1.95
CA ILE A 93 3.49 -5.06 1.24
C ILE A 93 3.82 -4.86 -0.22
N THR A 94 4.62 -5.76 -0.77
CA THR A 94 5.09 -5.69 -2.15
C THR A 94 4.75 -6.95 -2.93
N SER A 95 4.58 -6.80 -4.25
CA SER A 95 4.48 -7.91 -5.19
C SER A 95 5.50 -7.77 -6.33
N LEU A 96 5.78 -8.87 -7.01
CA LEU A 96 6.65 -8.92 -8.17
C LEU A 96 5.85 -9.34 -9.40
N VAL A 97 5.98 -8.58 -10.48
CA VAL A 97 5.57 -9.01 -11.82
C VAL A 97 6.81 -9.18 -12.66
N THR A 98 7.00 -10.37 -13.23
CA THR A 98 8.24 -10.68 -13.95
C THR A 98 8.03 -11.65 -15.09
N GLU A 99 8.79 -11.45 -16.16
CA GLU A 99 8.94 -12.35 -17.32
C GLU A 99 10.18 -13.24 -17.17
N LEU A 100 10.95 -13.08 -16.08
CA LEU A 100 12.20 -13.78 -15.84
C LEU A 100 11.94 -15.17 -15.24
N PRO A 101 12.32 -16.27 -15.92
CA PRO A 101 12.02 -17.63 -15.48
C PRO A 101 12.57 -17.95 -14.08
N GLN A 102 13.74 -17.41 -13.72
CA GLN A 102 14.36 -17.67 -12.41
C GLN A 102 13.54 -17.13 -11.23
N TYR A 103 12.65 -16.15 -11.45
CA TYR A 103 11.81 -15.55 -10.41
C TYR A 103 10.34 -15.96 -10.52
N ALA A 104 9.98 -16.81 -11.49
CA ALA A 104 8.59 -17.23 -11.71
C ALA A 104 7.96 -17.88 -10.46
N HIS A 105 8.76 -18.60 -9.67
CA HIS A 105 8.34 -19.24 -8.42
C HIS A 105 7.97 -18.26 -7.30
N LEU A 106 8.36 -16.98 -7.41
CA LEU A 106 8.04 -15.95 -6.43
C LEU A 106 6.68 -15.30 -6.69
N VAL A 107 6.21 -15.34 -7.93
CA VAL A 107 4.95 -14.72 -8.35
C VAL A 107 3.78 -15.62 -7.95
N ASN A 108 2.76 -15.05 -7.31
CA ASN A 108 1.50 -15.76 -7.15
C ASN A 108 0.79 -15.79 -8.50
N ILE A 109 0.71 -16.97 -9.14
CA ILE A 109 -0.14 -17.22 -10.31
C ILE A 109 -1.58 -17.37 -9.81
N HIS A 110 -2.18 -16.30 -9.27
CA HIS A 110 -3.62 -16.27 -9.03
C HIS A 110 -4.21 -15.16 -9.88
N LYS A 111 -5.07 -15.56 -10.81
CA LYS A 111 -5.90 -14.65 -11.60
C LYS A 111 -6.74 -13.84 -10.62
N PRO A 112 -6.86 -12.51 -10.75
CA PRO A 112 -7.66 -11.68 -9.85
C PRO A 112 -9.16 -12.03 -9.77
N ASP A 113 -9.65 -13.03 -10.52
CA ASP A 113 -11.05 -13.06 -10.93
C ASP A 113 -11.90 -14.24 -10.40
N ASP A 114 -11.36 -15.18 -9.61
CA ASP A 114 -12.18 -16.30 -9.08
C ASP A 114 -12.76 -16.05 -7.68
N CYS A 115 -12.83 -14.78 -7.26
CA CYS A 115 -13.66 -14.43 -6.11
C CYS A 115 -15.13 -14.36 -6.57
N ASN A 116 -15.79 -15.51 -6.67
CA ASN A 116 -17.25 -15.66 -6.85
C ASN A 116 -18.10 -14.98 -5.73
N SER A 117 -17.49 -14.21 -4.84
CA SER A 117 -18.21 -13.32 -3.94
C SER A 117 -18.79 -12.18 -4.76
N ILE A 118 -20.09 -11.91 -4.59
CA ILE A 118 -20.74 -10.69 -5.07
C ILE A 118 -19.85 -9.50 -4.68
N VAL A 119 -19.15 -8.92 -5.65
CA VAL A 119 -18.36 -7.70 -5.44
C VAL A 119 -19.39 -6.59 -5.32
N ASP A 120 -19.50 -5.98 -4.14
CA ASP A 120 -20.38 -4.84 -3.98
C ASP A 120 -19.90 -3.68 -4.88
N LYS A 121 -20.84 -2.82 -5.29
CA LYS A 121 -20.57 -1.72 -6.23
C LYS A 121 -19.43 -0.80 -5.76
N ASN A 122 -19.29 -0.59 -4.46
CA ASN A 122 -18.29 0.31 -3.90
C ASN A 122 -16.89 -0.33 -3.96
N ARG A 123 -16.79 -1.63 -3.66
CA ARG A 123 -15.55 -2.40 -3.89
C ARG A 123 -15.14 -2.37 -5.37
N GLN A 124 -16.09 -2.58 -6.29
CA GLN A 124 -15.79 -2.50 -7.73
C GLN A 124 -15.27 -1.11 -8.11
N THR A 125 -15.90 -0.06 -7.60
CA THR A 125 -15.50 1.33 -7.85
C THR A 125 -14.05 1.59 -7.43
N LEU A 126 -13.64 1.12 -6.24
CA LEU A 126 -12.25 1.22 -5.80
C LEU A 126 -11.29 0.45 -6.71
N LEU A 127 -11.64 -0.78 -7.08
CA LEU A 127 -10.81 -1.63 -7.94
C LEU A 127 -10.64 -1.02 -9.33
N ASP A 128 -11.69 -0.43 -9.90
CA ASP A 128 -11.65 0.24 -11.20
C ASP A 128 -10.70 1.44 -11.16
N MET A 129 -10.79 2.28 -10.12
CA MET A 129 -9.88 3.42 -9.96
C MET A 129 -8.42 2.97 -9.82
N LEU A 130 -8.16 1.93 -9.02
CA LEU A 130 -6.82 1.35 -8.86
C LEU A 130 -6.30 0.77 -10.18
N LEU A 131 -7.16 0.08 -10.95
CA LEU A 131 -6.79 -0.49 -12.25
C LEU A 131 -6.45 0.60 -13.26
N LEU A 132 -7.24 1.68 -13.34
CA LEU A 132 -6.96 2.82 -14.22
C LEU A 132 -5.65 3.51 -13.87
N ALA A 133 -5.39 3.71 -12.57
CA ALA A 133 -4.12 4.25 -12.10
C ALA A 133 -2.94 3.34 -12.52
N LYS A 134 -3.08 2.03 -12.35
CA LYS A 134 -2.07 1.02 -12.69
C LYS A 134 -1.78 0.98 -14.19
N GLN A 135 -2.82 0.92 -15.03
CA GLN A 135 -2.69 0.94 -16.49
C GLN A 135 -2.04 2.24 -16.99
N GLY A 136 -2.39 3.37 -16.38
CA GLY A 136 -1.79 4.66 -16.71
C GLY A 136 -0.28 4.76 -16.41
N LEU A 137 0.27 3.83 -15.60
CA LEU A 137 1.69 3.77 -15.28
C LEU A 137 2.53 3.02 -16.33
N ASP A 138 1.93 2.17 -17.15
CA ASP A 138 2.65 1.35 -18.14
C ASP A 138 3.41 2.22 -19.16
N LYS A 139 2.90 3.42 -19.48
CA LYS A 139 3.58 4.38 -20.37
C LYS A 139 4.93 4.89 -19.84
N PHE A 140 5.18 4.77 -18.54
CA PHE A 140 6.44 5.18 -17.91
C PHE A 140 7.41 4.01 -17.73
N LYS A 141 7.00 2.77 -18.03
CA LYS A 141 7.83 1.58 -17.91
C LYS A 141 8.99 1.66 -18.93
N PRO A 142 10.27 1.63 -18.48
CA PRO A 142 11.40 1.64 -19.40
C PRO A 142 11.35 0.45 -20.37
N LYS A 143 11.79 0.66 -21.63
CA LYS A 143 11.87 -0.41 -22.63
C LYS A 143 12.78 -1.54 -22.12
N GLY A 144 12.36 -2.78 -22.36
CA GLY A 144 13.10 -3.96 -21.93
C GLY A 144 12.99 -4.31 -20.44
N THR A 145 12.14 -3.60 -19.67
CA THR A 145 11.87 -3.96 -18.28
C THR A 145 11.16 -5.31 -18.18
N LYS A 146 11.85 -6.30 -17.63
CA LYS A 146 11.34 -7.68 -17.44
C LYS A 146 10.87 -7.98 -16.03
N ALA A 147 11.16 -7.13 -15.06
CA ALA A 147 10.73 -7.26 -13.67
C ALA A 147 10.26 -5.91 -13.12
N VAL A 148 9.08 -5.91 -12.49
CA VAL A 148 8.43 -4.73 -11.92
C VAL A 148 8.07 -5.00 -10.46
N LEU A 149 8.56 -4.14 -9.57
CA LEU A 149 8.20 -4.16 -8.15
C LEU A 149 6.96 -3.33 -7.90
N ARG A 150 5.90 -3.94 -7.40
CA ARG A 150 4.69 -3.22 -7.00
C ARG A 150 4.70 -2.99 -5.50
N PHE A 151 4.50 -1.74 -5.11
CA PHE A 151 4.11 -1.37 -3.77
C PHE A 151 2.59 -1.46 -3.73
N GLU A 152 2.06 -2.46 -3.05
CA GLU A 152 0.63 -2.75 -3.06
C GLU A 152 -0.09 -2.12 -1.85
N LEU A 153 0.60 -2.01 -0.71
CA LEU A 153 0.02 -1.43 0.50
C LEU A 153 1.12 -0.87 1.41
N ALA A 154 0.83 0.23 2.10
CA ALA A 154 1.58 0.65 3.27
C ALA A 154 0.65 0.88 4.45
N ALA A 155 1.08 0.41 5.62
CA ALA A 155 0.34 0.61 6.84
C ALA A 155 1.28 0.98 7.99
N VAL A 156 0.92 2.08 8.65
CA VAL A 156 1.53 2.56 9.90
C VAL A 156 0.37 2.94 10.82
N PRO A 157 0.27 2.36 12.02
CA PRO A 157 -0.80 2.69 12.96
C PRO A 157 -0.86 4.20 13.25
N PRO A 158 -2.05 4.82 13.32
CA PRO A 158 -2.19 6.27 13.52
C PRO A 158 -1.41 6.82 14.72
N ARG A 159 -1.33 6.04 15.82
CA ARG A 159 -0.53 6.40 17.01
C ARG A 159 0.97 6.62 16.74
N TYR A 160 1.50 6.11 15.64
CA TYR A 160 2.88 6.31 15.21
C TYR A 160 3.01 7.26 14.01
N GLY A 161 1.90 7.87 13.56
CA GLY A 161 1.87 8.87 12.50
C GLY A 161 2.82 10.04 12.78
N GLY A 162 3.34 10.66 11.72
CA GLY A 162 4.27 11.79 11.83
C GLY A 162 5.73 11.43 12.17
N ASN A 163 6.05 10.16 12.45
CA ASN A 163 7.42 9.73 12.75
C ASN A 163 8.26 9.36 11.50
N GLY A 164 7.76 9.63 10.29
CA GLY A 164 8.49 9.33 9.04
C GLY A 164 8.68 7.84 8.72
N ILE A 165 7.99 6.93 9.42
CA ILE A 165 8.19 5.46 9.27
C ILE A 165 7.98 4.99 7.83
N CYS A 166 6.90 5.41 7.17
CA CYS A 166 6.64 5.02 5.78
C CYS A 166 7.76 5.46 4.84
N LYS A 167 8.22 6.71 4.97
CA LYS A 167 9.35 7.23 4.20
C LYS A 167 10.62 6.42 4.42
N ARG A 168 10.92 6.06 5.68
CA ARG A 168 12.07 5.20 6.02
C ARG A 168 11.94 3.82 5.40
N MET A 169 10.78 3.17 5.49
CA MET A 169 10.55 1.88 4.83
C MET A 169 10.78 1.97 3.31
N ILE A 170 10.38 3.06 2.66
CA ILE A 170 10.62 3.27 1.22
C ILE A 170 12.12 3.48 0.93
N CYS A 171 12.78 4.37 1.67
CA CYS A 171 14.16 4.78 1.41
C CYS A 171 15.22 3.75 1.86
N GLU A 172 15.00 3.07 2.98
CA GLU A 172 15.92 2.09 3.56
C GLU A 172 15.56 0.67 3.14
N GLY A 173 14.27 0.35 3.02
CA GLY A 173 13.80 -1.01 2.80
C GLY A 173 13.73 -1.45 1.34
N LEU A 174 13.19 -0.61 0.45
CA LEU A 174 13.10 -0.99 -0.96
C LEU A 174 14.48 -1.26 -1.61
N PRO A 175 15.56 -0.52 -1.32
CA PRO A 175 16.89 -0.87 -1.83
C PRO A 175 17.31 -2.30 -1.49
N LEU A 176 16.92 -2.85 -0.34
CA LEU A 176 17.23 -4.23 0.05
C LEU A 176 16.57 -5.26 -0.90
N ILE A 177 15.41 -4.93 -1.46
CA ILE A 177 14.74 -5.76 -2.47
C ILE A 177 15.52 -5.68 -3.79
N ILE A 178 15.91 -4.47 -4.21
CA ILE A 178 16.64 -4.24 -5.45
C ILE A 178 18.03 -4.89 -5.43
N GLU A 179 18.71 -4.85 -4.28
CA GLU A 179 19.99 -5.55 -4.09
C GLU A 179 19.87 -7.07 -4.28
N LYS A 180 18.73 -7.65 -3.89
CA LYS A 180 18.44 -9.09 -4.04
C LYS A 180 17.95 -9.47 -5.43
N ILE A 181 17.28 -8.54 -6.13
CA ILE A 181 16.75 -8.74 -7.48
C ILE A 181 17.13 -7.52 -8.34
N PRO A 182 18.39 -7.44 -8.80
CA PRO A 182 18.91 -6.27 -9.54
C PRO A 182 18.21 -6.02 -10.88
N GLU A 183 17.49 -7.01 -11.41
CA GLU A 183 16.69 -6.89 -12.63
C GLU A 183 15.43 -6.05 -12.45
N ILE A 184 15.04 -5.74 -11.21
CA ILE A 184 13.98 -4.76 -10.94
C ILE A 184 14.52 -3.37 -11.28
N LYS A 185 14.09 -2.85 -12.43
CA LYS A 185 14.44 -1.50 -12.91
C LYS A 185 13.27 -0.52 -12.84
N PHE A 186 12.09 -1.00 -12.45
CA PHE A 186 10.88 -0.20 -12.38
C PHE A 186 10.04 -0.61 -11.17
N SER A 187 9.54 0.37 -10.44
CA SER A 187 8.55 0.17 -9.39
C SER A 187 7.34 1.07 -9.60
N ILE A 188 6.16 0.56 -9.25
CA ILE A 188 4.90 1.27 -9.27
C ILE A 188 4.19 1.19 -7.92
N ALA A 189 3.35 2.17 -7.63
CA ALA A 189 2.52 2.23 -6.44
C ALA A 189 1.24 3.03 -6.72
N GLU A 190 0.13 2.67 -6.09
CA GLU A 190 -1.08 3.50 -6.08
C GLU A 190 -1.25 4.16 -4.71
N ALA A 191 -1.29 5.50 -4.68
CA ALA A 191 -1.52 6.27 -3.48
C ALA A 191 -2.98 6.71 -3.39
N THR A 192 -3.75 6.10 -2.49
CA THR A 192 -5.18 6.41 -2.25
C THR A 192 -5.40 7.58 -1.30
N ASN A 193 -4.34 8.08 -0.66
CA ASN A 193 -4.41 9.19 0.28
C ASN A 193 -3.17 10.09 0.19
N THR A 194 -3.32 11.34 0.61
CA THR A 194 -2.23 12.34 0.61
C THR A 194 -1.01 11.92 1.43
N TYR A 195 -1.17 11.11 2.49
CA TYR A 195 -0.06 10.68 3.32
C TYR A 195 0.87 9.70 2.58
N SER A 196 0.32 8.67 1.93
CA SER A 196 1.10 7.73 1.13
C SER A 196 1.69 8.40 -0.10
N LEU A 197 0.94 9.31 -0.75
CA LEU A 197 1.43 10.11 -1.86
C LEU A 197 2.65 10.96 -1.47
N HIS A 198 2.58 11.64 -0.33
CA HIS A 198 3.70 12.44 0.18
C HIS A 198 4.91 11.56 0.52
N ALA A 199 4.69 10.41 1.16
CA ALA A 199 5.77 9.47 1.47
C ALA A 199 6.48 8.99 0.20
N LEU A 200 5.74 8.57 -0.82
CA LEU A 200 6.28 8.11 -2.10
C LEU A 200 7.05 9.21 -2.82
N THR A 201 6.44 10.37 -3.02
CA THR A 201 7.04 11.48 -3.77
C THR A 201 8.28 12.04 -3.07
N SER A 202 8.25 12.17 -1.74
CA SER A 202 9.42 12.60 -0.96
C SER A 202 10.54 11.55 -0.86
N SER A 203 10.29 10.33 -1.34
CA SER A 203 11.25 9.22 -1.47
C SER A 203 11.70 8.98 -2.92
N GLY A 204 11.41 9.93 -3.81
CA GLY A 204 11.88 9.92 -5.20
C GLY A 204 11.01 9.10 -6.17
N TYR A 205 9.76 8.79 -5.81
CA TYR A 205 8.78 8.39 -6.80
C TYR A 205 8.26 9.62 -7.55
N CYS A 206 8.03 9.47 -8.84
CA CYS A 206 7.34 10.45 -9.67
C CYS A 206 5.83 10.18 -9.65
N LEU A 207 5.05 11.26 -9.65
CA LEU A 207 3.60 11.17 -9.81
C LEU A 207 3.26 11.07 -11.31
N GLY A 208 2.56 9.99 -11.67
CA GLY A 208 2.06 9.72 -13.01
C GLY A 208 0.57 10.07 -13.12
N PRO A 209 -0.32 9.10 -13.42
CA PRO A 209 -1.75 9.37 -13.58
C PRO A 209 -2.40 9.77 -12.26
N LYS A 210 -3.43 10.61 -12.36
CA LYS A 210 -4.34 10.96 -11.27
C LYS A 210 -5.74 10.52 -11.68
N ILE A 211 -6.35 9.65 -10.88
CA ILE A 211 -7.72 9.20 -11.09
C ILE A 211 -8.60 9.94 -10.09
N LEU A 212 -9.38 10.89 -10.56
CA LEU A 212 -10.22 11.71 -9.70
C LEU A 212 -11.35 10.86 -9.13
N PHE A 213 -11.62 11.00 -7.85
CA PHE A 213 -12.76 10.34 -7.21
C PHE A 213 -14.09 10.79 -7.83
N SER A 214 -14.17 12.06 -8.27
CA SER A 214 -15.37 12.66 -8.84
C SER A 214 -15.83 11.95 -10.12
N ASP A 215 -14.89 11.43 -10.90
CA ASP A 215 -15.17 10.70 -12.15
C ASP A 215 -15.86 9.36 -11.88
N HIS A 216 -15.85 8.91 -10.63
CA HIS A 216 -16.42 7.66 -10.15
C HIS A 216 -17.56 7.88 -9.13
N GLY A 217 -18.10 9.10 -9.03
CA GLY A 217 -19.22 9.42 -8.15
C GLY A 217 -18.86 9.58 -6.67
N VAL A 218 -17.59 9.79 -6.36
CA VAL A 218 -17.09 10.05 -4.99
C VAL A 218 -16.50 11.46 -4.94
N GLU A 219 -16.92 12.32 -4.02
CA GLU A 219 -16.40 13.69 -4.00
C GLU A 219 -14.96 13.75 -3.48
N LYS A 220 -14.74 13.31 -2.23
CA LYS A 220 -13.44 13.26 -1.54
C LYS A 220 -13.43 12.14 -0.50
N SER A 221 -12.25 11.63 -0.16
CA SER A 221 -12.07 10.73 0.97
C SER A 221 -12.20 11.45 2.32
N GLU A 222 -12.31 10.68 3.41
CA GLU A 222 -12.44 11.21 4.79
C GLU A 222 -11.33 12.20 5.18
N ASN A 223 -10.11 12.02 4.66
CA ASN A 223 -8.98 12.93 4.92
C ASN A 223 -8.85 14.07 3.89
N GLY A 224 -9.84 14.26 3.03
CA GLY A 224 -9.87 15.32 2.01
C GLY A 224 -9.10 15.01 0.72
N THR A 225 -8.62 13.78 0.53
CA THR A 225 -8.00 13.37 -0.75
C THR A 225 -9.08 13.28 -1.82
N ASP A 226 -8.79 13.72 -3.04
CA ASP A 226 -9.74 13.79 -4.15
C ASP A 226 -9.32 12.96 -5.37
N PHE A 227 -8.20 12.23 -5.30
CA PHE A 227 -7.73 11.33 -6.36
C PHE A 227 -6.86 10.17 -5.85
N ILE A 228 -6.80 9.09 -6.64
CA ILE A 228 -5.72 8.09 -6.56
C ILE A 228 -4.55 8.54 -7.41
N GLY A 229 -3.37 8.66 -6.80
CA GLY A 229 -2.13 8.98 -7.49
C GLY A 229 -1.35 7.74 -7.88
N GLY A 230 -1.26 7.43 -9.18
CA GLY A 230 -0.33 6.43 -9.67
C GLY A 230 1.10 6.97 -9.58
N CYS A 231 1.97 6.30 -8.84
CA CYS A 231 3.36 6.70 -8.63
C CYS A 231 4.30 5.67 -9.26
N TYR A 232 5.42 6.13 -9.82
CA TYR A 232 6.46 5.24 -10.36
C TYR A 232 7.86 5.67 -9.94
N LYS A 233 8.79 4.72 -9.93
CA LYS A 233 10.21 4.96 -9.74
C LYS A 233 11.01 4.09 -10.71
N ILE A 234 11.99 4.70 -11.36
CA ILE A 234 12.97 4.01 -12.21
C ILE A 234 14.24 3.84 -11.39
N PHE A 235 14.77 2.63 -11.33
CA PHE A 235 16.04 2.35 -10.68
C PHE A 235 17.14 2.26 -11.75
N ASN A 236 18.28 2.88 -11.46
CA ASN A 236 19.47 2.81 -12.32
C ASN A 236 20.26 1.55 -11.98
#